data_AF-A0A7S8F4A0-F1
#
_entry.id   AF-A0A7S8F4A0-F1
#
_cell.length_a   1.000
_cell.length_b   1.000
_cell.length_c   1.000
_cell.angle_alpha   90.00
_cell.angle_beta   90.00
_cell.angle_gamma   90.00
#
_symmetry.space_group_name_H-M   'P 1'
#
loop_
_entity.id
_entity.type
_entity.pdbx_description
1 polymer ?
#
loop_
_entity_poly.entity_id
_entity_poly.type
_entity_poly.pdbx_seq_one_letter_code
_entity_poly.pdbx_strand_id
1 'polypeptide(L)' 'MEFVKAVPLGAILSGVVSLVIGSQGAKGGQMAIHLAEVSHYSFYWSWPLFFAGAGLAWGIMLLQR' A
#
# COMPACT_ATOMS: atom_id res chain seq x y z
N MET A 1 -0.87 10.86 17.75
CA MET A 1 -1.12 11.68 16.54
C MET A 1 -0.21 11.30 15.37
N GLU A 2 0.96 10.66 15.61
CA GLU A 2 1.88 10.25 14.54
C GLU A 2 1.34 9.14 13.62
N PHE A 3 0.60 8.16 14.16
CA PHE A 3 0.07 7.04 13.37
C PHE A 3 -0.91 7.49 12.27
N VAL A 4 -1.78 8.46 12.57
CA VAL A 4 -2.76 9.01 11.61
C VAL A 4 -2.07 9.75 10.46
N LYS A 5 -0.88 10.32 10.69
CA LYS A 5 -0.05 10.94 9.63
C LYS A 5 0.69 9.89 8.78
N ALA A 6 1.02 8.74 9.36
CA ALA A 6 1.67 7.64 8.64
C ALA A 6 0.71 6.90 7.70
N VAL A 7 -0.59 6.86 8.02
CA VAL A 7 -1.64 6.22 7.21
C VAL A 7 -1.70 6.73 5.76
N PRO A 8 -1.81 8.03 5.46
CA PRO A 8 -1.86 8.50 4.08
C PRO A 8 -0.56 8.18 3.32
N LEU A 9 0.59 8.20 4.00
CA LEU A 9 1.87 7.85 3.39
C LEU A 9 1.92 6.37 2.99
N GLY A 10 1.48 5.48 3.89
CA GLY A 10 1.35 4.05 3.62
C GLY A 10 0.31 3.73 2.54
N ALA A 11 -0.78 4.50 2.48
CA ALA A 11 -1.81 4.37 1.45
C ALA A 11 -1.28 4.74 0.05
N ILE A 12 -0.57 5.86 -0.06
CA ILE A 12 0.05 6.30 -1.33
C ILE A 12 1.10 5.28 -1.77
N LEU A 13 1.97 4.84 -0.86
CA LEU A 13 3.04 3.90 -1.17
C LEU A 13 2.48 2.54 -1.59
N SER A 14 1.46 2.05 -0.90
CA SER A 14 0.76 0.82 -1.30
C SER A 14 0.09 0.96 -2.66
N GLY A 15 -0.58 2.08 -2.93
CA GLY A 15 -1.24 2.32 -4.21
C GLY A 15 -0.26 2.39 -5.37
N VAL A 16 0.84 3.15 -5.24
CA VAL A 16 1.87 3.27 -6.28
C VAL A 16 2.52 1.92 -6.57
N VAL A 17 2.93 1.20 -5.52
CA VAL A 17 3.63 -0.08 -5.69
C VAL A 17 2.68 -1.17 -6.20
N SER A 18 1.44 -1.22 -5.72
CA SER A 18 0.43 -2.15 -6.24
C SER A 18 0.09 -1.88 -7.71
N LEU A 19 0.06 -0.60 -8.13
CA LEU A 19 -0.21 -0.20 -9.51
C LEU A 19 0.95 -0.58 -10.45
N VAL A 20 2.20 -0.32 -10.04
CA VAL A 20 3.39 -0.70 -10.82
C VAL A 20 3.56 -2.21 -10.89
N ILE A 21 3.37 -2.94 -9.79
CA ILE A 21 3.52 -4.42 -9.80
C ILE A 21 2.34 -5.07 -10.53
N GLY A 22 1.12 -4.57 -10.34
CA GLY A 22 -0.08 -5.03 -11.03
C GLY A 22 -0.03 -4.82 -12.54
N SER A 23 0.54 -3.70 -13.02
CA SER A 23 0.70 -3.44 -14.46
C SER A 23 1.72 -4.37 -15.13
N GLN A 24 2.68 -4.92 -14.39
CA GLN A 24 3.71 -5.83 -14.90
C GLN A 24 3.21 -7.28 -15.05
N GLY A 25 1.91 -7.53 -14.89
CA GLY A 25 1.31 -8.87 -15.05
C GLY A 25 1.64 -9.84 -13.91
N ALA A 26 2.25 -9.35 -12.83
CA ALA A 26 2.50 -10.12 -11.64
C ALA A 26 1.16 -10.43 -10.94
N LYS A 27 0.56 -11.57 -11.30
CA LYS A 27 -0.46 -12.26 -10.49
C LYS A 27 0.23 -12.86 -9.27
N GLY A 28 0.85 -12.01 -8.45
CA GLY A 28 1.82 -12.40 -7.44
C GLY A 28 1.15 -13.09 -6.28
N GLY A 29 1.13 -14.42 -6.30
CA GLY A 29 0.61 -15.34 -5.27
C GLY A 29 1.19 -15.20 -3.85
N GLN A 30 1.91 -14.13 -3.54
CA GLN A 30 2.38 -13.79 -2.20
C GLN A 30 2.20 -12.29 -1.84
N MET A 31 1.89 -11.43 -2.82
CA MET A 31 1.70 -9.98 -2.61
C MET A 31 0.21 -9.56 -2.51
N ALA A 32 -0.71 -10.53 -2.54
CA ALA A 32 -2.16 -10.34 -2.43
C ALA A 32 -2.63 -9.04 -3.11
N ILE A 33 -2.19 -8.85 -4.35
CA ILE A 33 -2.55 -7.68 -5.15
C ILE A 33 -3.96 -7.95 -5.65
N HIS A 34 -4.92 -7.33 -4.99
CA HIS A 34 -6.32 -7.42 -5.34
C HIS A 34 -6.63 -6.33 -6.35
N LEU A 35 -7.21 -6.73 -7.48
CA LEU A 35 -7.93 -5.79 -8.34
C LEU A 35 -9.19 -5.36 -7.59
N ALA A 36 -9.10 -4.22 -6.91
CA ALA A 36 -10.24 -3.58 -6.28
C ALA A 36 -11.01 -2.83 -7.38
N GLU A 37 -12.19 -3.34 -7.72
CA GLU A 37 -13.08 -2.71 -8.70
C GLU A 37 -14.07 -1.80 -7.95
N VAL A 38 -13.94 -0.49 -8.13
CA VAL A 38 -14.87 0.50 -7.58
C VAL A 38 -15.69 1.07 -8.74
N SER A 39 -16.94 0.58 -8.85
CA SER A 39 -17.90 0.90 -9.92
C SER A 39 -17.39 0.66 -11.34
N HIS A 40 -16.63 1.60 -11.90
CA HIS A 40 -16.10 1.57 -13.27
C HIS A 40 -14.58 1.65 -13.34
N TYR A 41 -13.91 1.79 -12.19
CA TYR A 41 -12.45 1.89 -12.11
C TYR A 41 -11.88 0.67 -11.40
N SER A 42 -11.09 -0.09 -12.15
CA SER A 42 -10.25 -1.15 -11.63
C SER A 42 -8.94 -0.56 -11.12
N PHE A 43 -8.68 -0.71 -9.82
CA PHE A 43 -7.44 -0.27 -9.18
C PHE A 43 -6.73 -1.44 -8.50
N TYR A 44 -5.41 -1.48 -8.61
CA TYR A 44 -4.60 -2.48 -7.92
C TYR A 44 -4.36 -2.04 -6.48
N TRP A 45 -4.88 -2.79 -5.51
CA TRP A 45 -4.69 -2.56 -4.09
C TRP A 45 -4.11 -3.79 -3.40
N SER A 46 -3.17 -3.57 -2.48
CA SER A 46 -2.64 -4.63 -1.62
C SER A 46 -2.72 -4.22 -0.15
N TRP A 47 -3.53 -4.96 0.61
CA TRP A 47 -3.62 -4.84 2.06
C TRP A 47 -2.29 -5.12 2.80
N PRO A 48 -1.56 -6.22 2.52
CA PRO A 48 -0.28 -6.45 3.19
C PRO A 48 0.75 -5.37 2.89
N LEU A 49 0.73 -4.81 1.68
CA LEU A 49 1.63 -3.72 1.28
C LEU A 49 1.28 -2.41 1.98
N PHE A 50 0.00 -2.15 2.21
CA PHE A 50 -0.47 -1.03 3.02
C PHE A 50 -0.01 -1.15 4.47
N PHE A 51 -0.19 -2.30 5.11
CA PHE A 51 0.27 -2.51 6.48
C PHE A 51 1.79 -2.46 6.61
N ALA A 52 2.52 -3.04 5.64
CA ALA A 52 3.97 -2.94 5.60
C ALA A 52 4.43 -1.48 5.46
N GLY A 53 3.89 -0.75 4.49
CA GLY A 53 4.24 0.66 4.25
C GLY A 53 3.85 1.58 5.42
N ALA A 54 2.66 1.42 5.99
CA ALA A 54 2.20 2.17 7.15
C ALA A 54 3.04 1.86 8.40
N GLY A 55 3.38 0.59 8.62
CA GLY A 55 4.26 0.15 9.71
C GLY A 55 5.68 0.69 9.57
N LEU A 56 6.23 0.71 8.36
CA LEU A 56 7.57 1.24 8.06
C LEU A 56 7.61 2.76 8.25
N ALA A 57 6.59 3.48 7.75
CA ALA A 57 6.45 4.93 7.94
C ALA A 57 6.29 5.28 9.43
N TRP A 58 5.50 4.50 10.18
CA TRP A 58 5.36 4.69 11.61
C TRP A 58 6.66 4.37 12.38
N GLY A 59 7.37 3.32 11.99
CA GLY A 59 8.67 2.95 12.57
C GLY A 59 9.72 4.04 12.38
N ILE A 60 9.80 4.63 11.18
CA ILE A 60 10.71 5.77 10.90
C ILE A 60 10.34 6.98 11.77
N MET A 61 9.05 7.30 11.89
CA MET A 61 8.60 8.42 12.74
C MET A 61 8.91 8.19 14.23
N LEU A 62 8.83 6.95 14.72
CA LEU A 62 9.24 6.60 16.08
C LEU A 62 10.75 6.74 16.29
N LEU A 63 11.55 6.47 15.25
CA LEU A 63 13.01 6.60 15.28
C LEU A 63 13.47 8.07 15.22
N GLN A 64 12.59 8.97 14.77
CA GLN A 64 12.83 10.42 14.68
C GLN A 64 12.41 11.19 15.95
N ARG A 65 11.99 10.50 17.01
CA ARG A 65 11.55 11.08 18.29
C ARG A 65 12.61 10.93 19.37
#